data_AF-A0A966SHL2-F1
#
_entry.id   AF-A0A966SHL2-F1
#
_cell.length_a   1.000
_cell.length_b   1.000
_cell.length_c   1.000
_cell.angle_alpha   90.00
_cell.angle_beta   90.00
_cell.angle_gamma   90.00
#
_symmetry.space_group_name_H-M   'P 1'
#
loop_
_entity.id
_entity.type
_entity.pdbx_description
1 polymer ?
#
loop_
_entity_poly.entity_id
_entity_poly.type
_entity_poly.pdbx_seq_one_letter_code
_entity_poly.pdbx_strand_id
1 'polypeptide(L)'
;MARLSDDIASSGGEQQRIESARLRRERDAATNENLRLTQKVEELQRTLDVVERVESARLAPVEWLTPKKPVKQSAATLMLMLSDLHLDEVVEPSEIDGLNAYNREIAVLRLRKTIENTVKLSRHYLAGVKYDGCVVLLGGDIFSGDIHEELSETNEDTMLGSLLYWAQEIASALDLLATEFRRVHVAAVAGNHGRTTRKPRAKLRARTNFDWLLAKMLERHFAGDKRLTFDVPESSDVLVRVYDSAHLLTHGDQAHGGGG
;
A
#
# COMPACT_ATOMS: atom_id res chain seq x y z
N MET A 1 -61.27 37.54 -41.73
CA MET A 1 -60.62 36.21 -41.90
C MET A 1 -59.10 36.29 -42.08
N ALA A 2 -58.52 37.36 -42.65
CA ALA A 2 -57.06 37.44 -42.88
C ALA A 2 -56.19 37.62 -41.61
N ARG A 3 -56.69 38.27 -40.55
CA ARG A 3 -55.88 38.54 -39.33
C ARG A 3 -55.66 37.32 -38.41
N LEU A 4 -56.55 36.31 -38.42
CA LEU A 4 -56.36 35.10 -37.61
C LEU A 4 -55.33 34.11 -38.21
N SER A 5 -55.09 34.20 -39.52
CA SER A 5 -54.16 33.31 -40.24
C SER A 5 -52.70 33.63 -39.92
N ASP A 6 -52.35 34.92 -39.80
CA ASP A 6 -50.99 35.36 -39.48
C ASP A 6 -50.60 35.06 -38.03
N ASP A 7 -51.54 35.15 -37.08
CA ASP A 7 -51.29 34.86 -35.65
C ASP A 7 -51.02 33.36 -35.40
N ILE A 8 -51.68 32.47 -36.15
CA ILE A 8 -51.48 31.01 -36.04
C ILE A 8 -50.13 30.59 -36.65
N ALA A 9 -49.73 31.20 -37.78
CA ALA A 9 -48.44 30.93 -38.42
C ALA A 9 -47.25 31.43 -37.58
N SER A 10 -47.42 32.59 -36.92
CA SER A 10 -46.48 33.15 -35.94
C SER A 10 -46.30 32.23 -34.73
N SER A 11 -47.40 31.74 -34.15
CA SER A 11 -47.40 30.86 -32.97
C SER A 11 -46.72 29.51 -33.23
N GLY A 12 -46.94 28.90 -34.39
CA GLY A 12 -46.29 27.63 -34.77
C GLY A 12 -44.78 27.74 -34.98
N GLY A 13 -44.30 28.86 -35.54
CA GLY A 13 -42.87 29.13 -35.71
C GLY A 13 -42.13 29.35 -34.39
N GLU A 14 -42.81 29.94 -33.39
CA GLU A 14 -42.26 30.14 -32.05
C GLU A 14 -42.23 28.83 -31.25
N GLN A 15 -43.27 28.00 -31.35
CA GLN A 15 -43.28 26.65 -30.77
C GLN A 15 -42.15 25.76 -31.33
N GLN A 16 -41.93 25.77 -32.65
CA GLN A 16 -40.83 25.04 -33.29
C GLN A 16 -39.45 25.52 -32.83
N ARG A 17 -39.27 26.83 -32.61
CA ARG A 17 -38.01 27.37 -32.07
C ARG A 17 -37.75 26.89 -30.65
N ILE A 18 -38.77 26.92 -29.80
CA ILE A 18 -38.68 26.45 -28.40
C ILE A 18 -38.37 24.95 -28.35
N GLU A 19 -39.06 24.15 -29.18
CA GLU A 19 -38.83 22.70 -29.26
C GLU A 19 -37.43 22.39 -29.80
N SER A 20 -36.97 23.09 -30.84
CA SER A 20 -35.60 22.92 -31.37
C SER A 20 -34.52 23.29 -30.34
N ALA A 21 -34.75 24.30 -29.51
CA ALA A 21 -33.84 24.70 -28.44
C ALA A 21 -33.82 23.67 -27.30
N ARG A 22 -34.97 23.09 -26.96
CA ARG A 22 -35.07 22.00 -25.98
C ARG A 22 -34.33 20.75 -26.46
N LEU A 23 -34.58 20.32 -27.70
CA LEU A 23 -33.91 19.16 -28.29
C LEU A 23 -32.39 19.34 -28.37
N ARG A 24 -31.91 20.56 -28.66
CA ARG A 24 -30.47 20.88 -28.61
C ARG A 24 -29.89 20.72 -27.21
N ARG A 25 -30.59 21.21 -26.18
CA ARG A 25 -30.15 21.07 -24.77
C ARG A 25 -30.13 19.60 -24.31
N GLU A 26 -31.15 18.83 -24.66
CA GLU A 26 -31.21 17.39 -24.35
C GLU A 26 -30.08 16.63 -25.05
N ARG A 27 -29.82 16.93 -26.33
CA ARG A 27 -28.67 16.38 -27.07
C ARG A 27 -27.35 16.74 -26.38
N ASP A 28 -27.14 18.00 -26.01
CA ASP A 28 -25.88 18.45 -25.43
C ASP A 28 -25.65 17.82 -24.05
N ALA A 29 -26.71 17.66 -23.25
CA ALA A 29 -26.66 16.94 -21.98
C ALA A 29 -26.29 15.46 -22.17
N ALA A 30 -26.97 14.76 -23.10
CA ALA A 30 -26.68 13.37 -23.42
C ALA A 30 -25.27 13.16 -23.98
N THR A 31 -24.76 14.14 -24.74
CA THR A 31 -23.40 14.10 -25.30
C THR A 31 -22.36 14.24 -24.19
N ASN A 32 -22.57 15.17 -23.25
CA ASN A 32 -21.69 15.35 -22.09
C ASN A 32 -21.71 14.13 -21.16
N GLU A 33 -22.87 13.52 -20.96
CA GLU A 33 -23.00 12.29 -20.17
C GLU A 33 -22.29 11.11 -20.85
N ASN A 34 -22.42 10.96 -22.17
CA ASN A 34 -21.67 9.97 -22.94
C ASN A 34 -20.15 10.14 -22.79
N LEU A 35 -19.67 11.39 -22.89
CA LEU A 35 -18.26 11.71 -22.68
C LEU A 35 -17.79 11.29 -21.28
N ARG A 36 -18.56 11.62 -20.24
CA ARG A 36 -18.25 11.26 -18.85
C ARG A 36 -18.24 9.74 -18.64
N LEU A 37 -19.23 9.04 -19.19
CA LEU A 37 -19.31 7.58 -19.09
C LEU A 37 -18.17 6.90 -19.84
N THR A 38 -17.80 7.41 -21.02
CA THR A 38 -16.66 6.90 -21.79
C THR A 38 -15.36 7.06 -21.01
N GLN A 39 -15.12 8.22 -20.41
CA GLN A 39 -13.97 8.45 -19.52
C GLN A 39 -13.96 7.48 -18.33
N LYS A 40 -15.13 7.20 -17.75
CA LYS A 40 -15.24 6.24 -16.63
C LYS A 40 -14.96 4.81 -17.06
N VAL A 41 -15.43 4.40 -18.25
CA VAL A 41 -15.13 3.08 -18.82
C VAL A 41 -13.64 2.93 -19.08
N GLU A 42 -12.99 3.94 -19.68
CA GLU A 42 -11.54 3.90 -19.90
C GLU A 42 -10.73 3.86 -18.60
N GLU A 43 -11.22 4.51 -17.53
CA GLU A 43 -10.61 4.44 -16.21
C GLU A 43 -10.74 3.03 -15.62
N LEU A 44 -11.95 2.45 -15.65
CA LEU A 44 -12.21 1.10 -15.16
C LEU A 44 -11.45 0.04 -15.94
N GLN A 45 -11.35 0.18 -17.27
CA GLN A 45 -10.54 -0.71 -18.12
C GLN A 45 -9.06 -0.63 -17.76
N ARG A 46 -8.53 0.58 -17.51
CA ARG A 46 -7.15 0.74 -17.03
C ARG A 46 -6.92 0.08 -15.67
N THR A 47 -7.90 0.16 -14.76
CA THR A 47 -7.82 -0.55 -13.48
C THR A 47 -7.85 -2.06 -13.67
N LEU A 48 -8.71 -2.56 -14.56
CA LEU A 48 -8.80 -3.99 -14.87
C LEU A 48 -7.49 -4.52 -15.48
N ASP A 49 -6.92 -3.79 -16.45
CA ASP A 49 -5.63 -4.12 -17.06
C ASP A 49 -4.50 -4.20 -16.03
N VAL A 50 -4.51 -3.32 -15.01
CA VAL A 50 -3.53 -3.35 -13.92
C VAL A 50 -3.74 -4.60 -13.06
N VAL A 51 -4.98 -4.94 -12.70
CA VAL A 51 -5.29 -6.14 -11.91
C VAL A 51 -4.90 -7.41 -12.67
N GLU A 52 -5.24 -7.51 -13.96
CA GLU A 52 -4.87 -8.66 -14.80
C GLU A 52 -3.35 -8.79 -14.97
N ARG A 53 -2.64 -7.66 -15.11
CA ARG A 53 -1.17 -7.66 -15.16
C ARG A 53 -0.55 -8.10 -13.84
N VAL A 54 -1.11 -7.68 -12.70
CA VAL A 54 -0.68 -8.14 -11.37
C VAL A 54 -0.92 -9.64 -11.20
N GLU A 55 -2.02 -10.19 -11.71
CA GLU A 55 -2.25 -11.64 -11.71
C GLU A 55 -1.22 -12.39 -12.57
N SER A 56 -0.86 -11.84 -13.74
CA SER A 56 0.09 -12.47 -14.66
C SER A 56 1.56 -12.32 -14.23
N ALA A 57 1.88 -11.31 -13.43
CA ALA A 57 3.22 -11.05 -12.89
C ALA A 57 3.51 -11.82 -11.59
N ARG A 58 2.61 -12.73 -11.18
CA ARG A 58 2.85 -13.61 -10.03
C ARG A 58 4.15 -14.38 -10.22
N LEU A 59 5.15 -13.94 -9.46
CA LEU A 59 6.28 -14.73 -9.00
C LEU A 59 5.75 -16.12 -8.59
N ALA A 60 6.47 -17.18 -8.97
CA ALA A 60 6.07 -18.55 -8.67
C ALA A 60 5.57 -18.64 -7.22
N PRO A 61 4.36 -19.18 -6.97
CA PRO A 61 3.77 -19.18 -5.65
C PRO A 61 4.75 -19.82 -4.67
N VAL A 62 4.99 -19.13 -3.55
CA VAL A 62 5.89 -19.60 -2.51
C VAL A 62 5.32 -20.90 -1.95
N GLU A 63 5.89 -22.03 -2.39
CA GLU A 63 5.26 -23.36 -2.25
C GLU A 63 4.93 -23.72 -0.80
N TRP A 64 5.72 -23.22 0.15
CA TRP A 64 5.53 -23.50 1.57
C TRP A 64 4.37 -22.72 2.21
N LEU A 65 3.96 -21.59 1.62
CA LEU A 65 2.80 -20.84 2.10
C LEU A 65 1.47 -21.52 1.73
N THR A 66 1.46 -22.35 0.67
CA THR A 66 0.27 -23.04 0.16
C THR A 66 0.55 -24.52 -0.10
N PRO A 67 0.85 -25.31 0.95
CA PRO A 67 1.22 -26.71 0.78
C PRO A 67 0.08 -27.52 0.15
N LYS A 68 0.38 -28.21 -0.97
CA LYS A 68 -0.61 -29.01 -1.74
C LYS A 68 -1.21 -30.20 -0.97
N LYS A 69 -0.58 -30.59 0.15
CA LYS A 69 -1.06 -31.66 1.03
C LYS A 69 -1.11 -31.13 2.45
N PRO A 70 -2.18 -31.40 3.22
CA PRO A 70 -2.24 -31.01 4.61
C PRO A 70 -1.09 -31.66 5.38
N VAL A 71 -0.32 -30.83 6.09
CA VAL A 71 0.74 -31.31 6.98
C VAL A 71 0.06 -32.11 8.09
N LYS A 72 0.50 -33.34 8.35
CA LYS A 72 -0.12 -34.24 9.35
C LYS A 72 0.00 -33.74 10.82
N GLN A 73 0.64 -32.59 11.04
CA GLN A 73 0.85 -31.96 12.34
C GLN A 73 0.16 -30.60 12.35
N SER A 74 -0.15 -30.07 13.55
CA SER A 74 -0.62 -28.70 13.75
C SER A 74 0.45 -27.71 13.30
N ALA A 75 0.46 -27.41 12.00
CA ALA A 75 1.35 -26.46 11.36
C ALA A 75 0.73 -25.06 11.46
N ALA A 76 1.56 -24.07 11.78
CA ALA A 76 1.18 -22.67 11.77
C ALA A 76 2.19 -21.84 11.01
N THR A 77 1.77 -20.68 10.52
CA THR A 77 2.66 -19.67 9.95
C THR A 77 2.57 -18.45 10.82
N LEU A 78 3.71 -18.00 11.35
CA LEU A 78 3.74 -16.77 12.13
C LEU A 78 3.64 -15.58 11.16
N MET A 79 2.83 -14.57 11.49
CA MET A 79 2.77 -13.32 10.74
C MET A 79 3.18 -12.17 11.65
N LEU A 80 4.24 -11.45 11.27
CA LEU A 80 4.72 -10.25 11.94
C LEU A 80 4.48 -9.05 11.03
N MET A 81 3.77 -8.04 11.52
CA MET A 81 3.57 -6.79 10.79
C MET A 81 4.43 -5.68 11.39
N LEU A 82 5.14 -4.96 10.51
CA LEU A 82 5.89 -3.75 10.81
C LEU A 82 5.34 -2.65 9.88
N SER A 83 4.67 -1.66 10.44
CA SER A 83 4.13 -0.50 9.72
C SER A 83 4.25 0.74 10.59
N ASP A 84 4.16 1.92 9.98
CA ASP A 84 4.08 3.21 10.69
C ASP A 84 5.22 3.36 11.72
N LEU A 85 6.42 2.93 11.31
CA LEU A 85 7.61 2.97 12.16
C LEU A 85 8.20 4.37 12.21
N HIS A 86 7.94 5.20 11.18
CA HIS A 86 8.44 6.57 11.04
C HIS A 86 9.93 6.69 11.41
N LEU A 87 10.75 5.76 10.92
CA LEU A 87 12.15 5.67 11.27
C LEU A 87 12.87 6.99 10.96
N ASP A 88 13.72 7.39 11.91
CA ASP A 88 14.45 8.66 11.98
C ASP A 88 13.65 9.93 12.23
N GLU A 89 12.35 9.80 12.53
CA GLU A 89 11.62 10.88 13.19
C GLU A 89 12.20 11.15 14.58
N VAL A 90 12.32 12.43 14.92
CA VAL A 90 12.67 12.90 16.26
C VAL A 90 11.45 13.56 16.88
N VAL A 91 11.02 13.04 18.03
CA VAL A 91 9.93 13.59 18.86
C VAL A 91 10.51 13.90 20.22
N GLU A 92 10.60 15.18 20.54
CA GLU A 92 11.11 15.65 21.81
C GLU A 92 10.06 15.49 22.92
N PRO A 93 10.45 15.11 24.15
CA PRO A 93 9.49 14.94 25.24
C PRO A 93 8.62 16.19 25.48
N SER A 94 9.17 17.38 25.27
CA SER A 94 8.44 18.65 25.43
C SER A 94 7.30 18.84 24.44
N GLU A 95 7.31 18.17 23.29
CA GLU A 95 6.27 18.27 22.27
C GLU A 95 5.01 17.48 22.65
N ILE A 96 5.12 16.59 23.64
CA ILE A 96 4.08 15.64 24.05
C ILE A 96 3.98 15.53 25.57
N ASP A 97 4.09 16.67 26.26
CA ASP A 97 3.90 16.82 27.71
C ASP A 97 4.78 15.88 28.57
N GLY A 98 5.93 15.45 28.04
CA GLY A 98 6.85 14.53 28.69
C GLY A 98 6.38 13.07 28.73
N LEU A 99 5.33 12.71 27.99
CA LEU A 99 4.71 11.38 28.05
C LEU A 99 5.45 10.31 27.23
N ASN A 100 6.20 10.71 26.20
CA ASN A 100 6.96 9.80 25.36
C ASN A 100 8.21 10.53 24.82
N ALA A 101 9.00 9.80 24.04
CA ALA A 101 10.05 10.35 23.21
C ALA A 101 10.26 9.40 22.03
N TYR A 102 10.78 9.93 20.93
CA TYR A 102 11.19 9.12 19.79
C TYR A 102 12.43 9.69 19.12
N ASN A 103 13.34 8.80 18.74
CA ASN A 103 14.53 9.07 17.95
C ASN A 103 15.08 7.75 17.43
N ARG A 104 16.15 7.79 16.64
CA ARG A 104 16.78 6.59 16.07
C ARG A 104 17.18 5.56 17.14
N GLU A 105 17.75 5.97 18.27
CA GLU A 105 18.16 5.05 19.33
C GLU A 105 16.96 4.28 19.92
N ILE A 106 15.87 5.00 20.21
CA ILE A 106 14.62 4.40 20.69
C ILE A 106 14.02 3.48 19.63
N ALA A 107 14.04 3.88 18.36
CA ALA A 107 13.56 3.07 17.25
C ALA A 107 14.34 1.75 17.13
N VAL A 108 15.67 1.77 17.26
CA VAL A 108 16.52 0.56 17.24
C VAL A 108 16.18 -0.36 18.39
N LEU A 109 16.03 0.20 19.60
CA LEU A 109 15.61 -0.57 20.78
C LEU A 109 14.24 -1.21 20.58
N ARG A 110 13.27 -0.47 20.02
CA ARG A 110 11.92 -0.98 19.74
C ARG A 110 11.95 -2.08 18.68
N LEU A 111 12.63 -1.87 17.56
CA LEU A 111 12.76 -2.88 16.50
C LEU A 111 13.37 -4.17 17.05
N ARG A 112 14.52 -4.06 17.72
CA ARG A 112 15.18 -5.21 18.35
C ARG A 112 14.26 -5.93 19.32
N LYS A 113 13.56 -5.17 20.19
CA LYS A 113 12.65 -5.75 21.17
C LYS A 113 11.47 -6.46 20.53
N THR A 114 10.92 -5.91 19.45
CA THR A 114 9.84 -6.54 18.66
C THR A 114 10.28 -7.88 18.08
N ILE A 115 11.48 -7.95 17.49
CA ILE A 115 12.02 -9.20 16.93
C ILE A 115 12.32 -10.22 18.02
N GLU A 116 13.00 -9.83 19.10
CA GLU A 116 13.29 -10.70 20.23
C GLU A 116 12.02 -11.25 20.88
N ASN A 117 11.01 -10.40 21.08
CA ASN A 117 9.73 -10.82 21.64
C ASN A 117 8.97 -11.73 20.67
N THR A 118 9.04 -11.50 19.36
CA THR A 118 8.43 -12.40 18.36
C THR A 118 9.00 -13.81 18.48
N VAL A 119 10.33 -13.94 18.54
CA VAL A 119 10.99 -15.24 18.75
C VAL A 119 10.62 -15.83 20.11
N LYS A 120 10.66 -15.03 21.19
CA LYS A 120 10.31 -15.48 22.54
C LYS A 120 8.85 -16.00 22.62
N LEU A 121 7.90 -15.28 22.04
CA LEU A 121 6.49 -15.66 22.00
C LEU A 121 6.30 -16.98 21.23
N SER A 122 6.93 -17.09 20.07
CA SER A 122 6.87 -18.31 19.24
C SER A 122 7.42 -19.55 19.97
N ARG A 123 8.51 -19.40 20.75
CA ARG A 123 9.12 -20.52 21.49
C ARG A 123 8.36 -20.92 22.74
N HIS A 124 7.92 -19.95 23.53
CA HIS A 124 7.52 -20.21 24.93
C HIS A 124 6.02 -20.11 25.19
N TYR A 125 5.30 -19.24 24.46
CA TYR A 125 3.88 -18.98 24.74
C TYR A 125 2.95 -19.73 23.79
N LEU A 126 3.49 -20.13 22.63
CA LEU A 126 2.80 -20.94 21.63
C LEU A 126 3.43 -22.35 21.53
N ALA A 127 3.99 -22.83 22.64
CA ALA A 127 4.68 -24.11 22.71
C ALA A 127 3.76 -25.27 22.28
N GLY A 128 4.32 -26.20 21.50
CA GLY A 128 3.57 -27.32 20.90
C GLY A 128 3.05 -27.05 19.47
N VAL A 129 3.14 -25.80 19.00
CA VAL A 129 2.90 -25.45 17.59
C VAL A 129 4.19 -25.63 16.80
N LYS A 130 4.10 -26.25 15.62
CA LYS A 130 5.22 -26.32 14.68
C LYS A 130 5.03 -25.25 13.62
N TYR A 131 6.00 -24.35 13.49
CA TYR A 131 5.94 -23.29 12.48
C TYR A 131 6.52 -23.76 11.15
N ASP A 132 5.77 -23.54 10.07
CA ASP A 132 6.24 -23.79 8.69
C ASP A 132 7.16 -22.66 8.20
N GLY A 133 7.02 -21.46 8.80
CA GLY A 133 7.83 -20.29 8.54
C GLY A 133 7.22 -19.03 9.16
N CYS A 134 7.79 -17.89 8.77
CA CYS A 134 7.35 -16.55 9.18
C CYS A 134 7.01 -15.70 7.95
N VAL A 135 5.91 -14.96 7.99
CA VAL A 135 5.60 -13.90 7.05
C VAL A 135 5.86 -12.57 7.74
N VAL A 136 6.68 -11.73 7.13
CA VAL A 136 6.91 -10.35 7.57
C VAL A 136 6.18 -9.43 6.61
N LEU A 137 5.24 -8.65 7.14
CA LEU A 137 4.49 -7.64 6.41
C LEU A 137 5.14 -6.28 6.69
N LEU A 138 5.74 -5.67 5.67
CA LEU A 138 6.19 -4.27 5.70
C LEU A 138 5.05 -3.39 5.18
N GLY A 139 4.28 -2.83 6.11
CA GLY A 139 2.98 -2.21 5.85
C GLY A 139 2.99 -0.76 5.35
N GLY A 140 4.16 -0.24 4.97
CA GLY A 140 4.33 1.17 4.60
C GLY A 140 4.59 2.08 5.80
N ASP A 141 4.96 3.32 5.50
CA ASP A 141 5.37 4.34 6.47
C ASP A 141 6.51 3.84 7.37
N ILE A 142 7.46 3.18 6.74
CA ILE A 142 8.67 2.73 7.40
C ILE A 142 9.54 3.95 7.73
N PHE A 143 9.61 4.92 6.83
CA PHE A 143 10.32 6.18 7.08
C PHE A 143 9.34 7.33 7.32
N SER A 144 9.77 8.31 8.12
CA SER A 144 9.01 9.55 8.33
C SER A 144 8.88 10.39 7.05
N GLY A 145 9.91 10.33 6.19
CA GLY A 145 9.96 11.05 4.91
C GLY A 145 10.26 12.55 5.07
N ASP A 146 10.38 13.24 3.93
CA ASP A 146 10.62 14.69 3.84
C ASP A 146 9.38 15.44 3.33
N ILE A 147 8.19 14.97 3.69
CA ILE A 147 6.93 15.46 3.07
C ILE A 147 6.49 16.83 3.61
N HIS A 148 7.02 17.24 4.76
CA HIS A 148 6.85 18.55 5.38
C HIS A 148 8.22 19.19 5.61
N GLU A 149 8.32 20.50 5.43
CA GLU A 149 9.56 21.27 5.61
C GLU A 149 10.10 21.09 7.04
N GLU A 150 9.20 21.08 8.04
CA GLU A 150 9.52 20.80 9.44
C GLU A 150 10.14 19.41 9.67
N LEU A 151 9.61 18.37 9.02
CA LEU A 151 10.16 16.99 9.13
C LEU A 151 11.57 16.89 8.55
N SER A 152 11.84 17.61 7.44
CA SER A 152 13.17 17.57 6.81
C SER A 152 14.26 18.26 7.63
N GLU A 153 13.89 19.19 8.52
CA GLU A 153 14.83 19.91 9.38
C GLU A 153 15.13 19.16 10.69
N THR A 154 14.21 18.31 11.16
CA THR A 154 14.32 17.62 12.45
C THR A 154 14.73 16.16 12.35
N ASN A 155 14.69 15.55 11.16
CA ASN A 155 15.11 14.17 10.95
C ASN A 155 16.58 13.93 11.38
N GLU A 156 16.86 12.74 11.93
CA GLU A 156 18.20 12.36 12.41
C GLU A 156 19.27 12.36 11.31
N ASP A 157 18.88 12.14 10.05
CA ASP A 157 19.74 12.14 8.88
C ASP A 157 18.92 12.50 7.62
N THR A 158 19.60 12.69 6.51
CA THR A 158 18.99 12.70 5.18
C THR A 158 18.28 11.37 4.90
N MET A 159 17.20 11.42 4.11
CA MET A 159 16.47 10.20 3.72
C MET A 159 17.33 9.10 3.08
N LEU A 160 18.40 9.45 2.38
CA LEU A 160 19.35 8.46 1.85
C LEU A 160 20.23 7.84 2.94
N GLY A 161 20.68 8.63 3.92
CA GLY A 161 21.42 8.14 5.07
C GLY A 161 20.55 7.21 5.94
N SER A 162 19.32 7.63 6.22
CA SER A 162 18.28 6.82 6.86
C SER A 162 18.04 5.49 6.16
N LEU A 163 17.85 5.53 4.84
CA LEU A 163 17.64 4.33 4.03
C LEU A 163 18.80 3.34 4.15
N LEU A 164 20.05 3.82 4.09
CA LEU A 164 21.23 2.96 4.19
C LEU A 164 21.36 2.32 5.57
N TYR A 165 21.17 3.11 6.63
CA TYR A 165 21.22 2.62 8.01
C TYR A 165 20.15 1.56 8.27
N TRP A 166 18.88 1.90 7.98
CA TRP A 166 17.76 1.01 8.28
C TRP A 166 17.66 -0.21 7.36
N ALA A 167 18.20 -0.14 6.13
CA ALA A 167 18.35 -1.34 5.31
C ALA A 167 19.22 -2.40 6.00
N GLN A 168 20.29 -2.00 6.69
CA GLN A 168 21.14 -2.93 7.43
C GLN A 168 20.45 -3.49 8.68
N GLU A 169 19.77 -2.64 9.46
CA GLU A 169 19.05 -3.07 10.67
C GLU A 169 17.90 -4.03 10.34
N ILE A 170 17.10 -3.71 9.32
CA ILE A 170 15.99 -4.56 8.88
C ILE A 170 16.52 -5.86 8.25
N ALA A 171 17.61 -5.82 7.47
CA ALA A 171 18.25 -7.04 6.98
C ALA A 171 18.69 -7.95 8.13
N SER A 172 19.31 -7.39 9.16
CA SER A 172 19.74 -8.14 10.34
C SER A 172 18.56 -8.77 11.09
N ALA A 173 17.44 -8.05 11.22
CA ALA A 173 16.20 -8.57 11.78
C ALA A 173 15.64 -9.74 10.95
N LEU A 174 15.61 -9.60 9.62
CA LEU A 174 15.12 -10.64 8.71
C LEU A 174 16.01 -11.90 8.74
N ASP A 175 17.33 -11.75 8.83
CA ASP A 175 18.25 -12.89 8.95
C ASP A 175 18.07 -13.64 10.29
N LEU A 176 17.83 -12.92 11.38
CA LEU A 176 17.50 -13.53 12.68
C LEU A 176 16.21 -14.33 12.60
N LEU A 177 15.15 -13.76 12.00
CA LEU A 177 13.89 -14.48 11.76
C LEU A 177 14.10 -15.70 10.84
N ALA A 178 14.91 -15.58 9.80
CA ALA A 178 15.22 -16.70 8.90
C ALA A 178 16.06 -17.79 9.57
N THR A 179 16.89 -17.43 10.54
CA THR A 179 17.64 -18.38 11.38
C THR A 179 16.70 -19.16 12.29
N GLU A 180 15.71 -18.49 12.88
CA GLU A 180 14.73 -19.11 13.77
C GLU A 180 13.72 -19.98 13.00
N PHE A 181 13.04 -19.39 12.02
CA PHE A 181 11.88 -20.00 11.34
C PHE A 181 12.25 -20.75 10.08
N ARG A 182 13.51 -20.69 9.62
CA ARG A 182 14.06 -21.36 8.42
C ARG A 182 13.49 -20.89 7.08
N ARG A 183 12.30 -20.32 7.08
CA ARG A 183 11.60 -19.77 5.92
C ARG A 183 10.96 -18.45 6.33
N VAL A 184 11.27 -17.38 5.60
CA VAL A 184 10.70 -16.05 5.76
C VAL A 184 10.14 -15.60 4.41
N HIS A 185 8.91 -15.13 4.40
CA HIS A 185 8.32 -14.44 3.26
C HIS A 185 8.09 -12.98 3.64
N VAL A 186 8.64 -12.06 2.87
CA VAL A 186 8.50 -10.62 3.09
C VAL A 186 7.53 -10.07 2.05
N ALA A 187 6.41 -9.52 2.49
CA ALA A 187 5.49 -8.78 1.63
C ALA A 187 5.53 -7.31 2.01
N ALA A 188 5.67 -6.42 1.03
CA ALA A 188 5.86 -5.00 1.29
C ALA A 188 4.93 -4.12 0.44
N VAL A 189 4.37 -3.09 1.07
CA VAL A 189 3.61 -2.03 0.40
C VAL A 189 4.19 -0.66 0.74
N ALA A 190 3.98 0.31 -0.15
CA ALA A 190 4.48 1.66 0.03
C ALA A 190 3.46 2.53 0.77
N GLY A 191 3.90 3.14 1.87
CA GLY A 191 3.10 4.11 2.62
C GLY A 191 3.04 5.48 1.94
N ASN A 192 2.39 6.45 2.56
CA ASN A 192 2.35 7.82 2.05
C ASN A 192 3.53 8.66 2.54
N HIS A 193 4.15 8.38 3.69
CA HIS A 193 5.27 9.16 4.22
C HIS A 193 6.56 8.95 3.44
N GLY A 194 6.87 7.73 3.02
CA GLY A 194 8.09 7.42 2.24
C GLY A 194 8.14 8.01 0.83
N ARG A 195 7.16 8.82 0.39
CA ARG A 195 7.08 9.36 -0.98
C ARG A 195 8.14 10.44 -1.25
N THR A 196 8.69 10.47 -2.47
CA THR A 196 9.59 11.55 -2.92
C THR A 196 8.85 12.78 -3.46
N THR A 197 7.52 12.82 -3.37
CA THR A 197 6.70 13.91 -3.90
C THR A 197 5.75 14.49 -2.87
N ARG A 198 5.55 15.81 -2.91
CA ARG A 198 4.68 16.51 -1.95
C ARG A 198 3.26 15.94 -1.86
N LYS A 199 2.63 15.61 -3.00
CA LYS A 199 1.29 14.99 -3.04
C LYS A 199 1.37 13.50 -3.38
N PRO A 200 0.45 12.66 -2.84
CA PRO A 200 0.30 11.28 -3.28
C PRO A 200 0.06 11.19 -4.79
N ARG A 201 0.62 10.16 -5.44
CA ARG A 201 0.40 9.87 -6.85
C ARG A 201 -0.17 8.47 -7.00
N ALA A 202 -1.15 8.31 -7.89
CA ALA A 202 -1.63 6.99 -8.27
C ALA A 202 -0.65 6.25 -9.19
N LYS A 203 -0.04 6.96 -10.16
CA LYS A 203 0.97 6.40 -11.06
C LYS A 203 2.35 6.44 -10.42
N LEU A 204 3.12 5.35 -10.59
CA LEU A 204 4.49 5.21 -10.09
C LEU A 204 4.61 5.37 -8.57
N ARG A 205 3.52 5.18 -7.81
CA ARG A 205 3.46 5.36 -6.36
C ARG A 205 4.64 4.65 -5.68
N ALA A 206 4.76 3.36 -5.94
CA ALA A 206 5.81 2.50 -5.40
C ALA A 206 7.21 2.96 -5.83
N ARG A 207 7.44 3.14 -7.13
CA ARG A 207 8.78 3.47 -7.67
C ARG A 207 9.30 4.85 -7.26
N THR A 208 8.45 5.73 -6.73
CA THR A 208 8.86 7.02 -6.18
C THR A 208 8.70 7.07 -4.66
N ASN A 209 8.98 5.95 -3.99
CA ASN A 209 8.82 5.79 -2.55
C ASN A 209 9.99 5.02 -1.94
N PHE A 210 10.48 5.50 -0.79
CA PHE A 210 11.60 4.94 -0.04
C PHE A 210 11.25 3.62 0.65
N ASP A 211 10.00 3.39 1.07
CA ASP A 211 9.56 2.10 1.62
C ASP A 211 9.71 0.98 0.57
N TRP A 212 9.29 1.27 -0.67
CA TRP A 212 9.44 0.34 -1.78
C TRP A 212 10.91 0.13 -2.16
N LEU A 213 11.70 1.21 -2.17
CA LEU A 213 13.13 1.13 -2.44
C LEU A 213 13.85 0.27 -1.39
N LEU A 214 13.55 0.45 -0.11
CA LEU A 214 14.04 -0.37 0.98
C LEU A 214 13.70 -1.84 0.75
N ALA A 215 12.44 -2.17 0.46
CA ALA A 215 12.02 -3.54 0.20
C ALA A 215 12.75 -4.15 -1.00
N LYS A 216 12.99 -3.38 -2.07
CA LYS A 216 13.79 -3.83 -3.23
C LYS A 216 15.28 -4.00 -2.91
N MET A 217 15.84 -3.16 -2.04
CA MET A 217 17.21 -3.33 -1.56
C MET A 217 17.36 -4.61 -0.75
N LEU A 218 16.41 -4.91 0.13
CA LEU A 218 16.36 -6.15 0.90
C LEU A 218 16.19 -7.38 -0.01
N GLU A 219 15.25 -7.32 -0.96
CA GLU A 219 15.05 -8.38 -1.97
C GLU A 219 16.37 -8.68 -2.71
N ARG A 220 17.10 -7.64 -3.12
CA ARG A 220 18.40 -7.80 -3.79
C ARG A 220 19.48 -8.33 -2.85
N HIS A 221 19.53 -7.86 -1.61
CA HIS A 221 20.50 -8.29 -0.60
C HIS A 221 20.39 -9.80 -0.34
N PHE A 222 19.15 -10.31 -0.26
CA PHE A 222 18.87 -11.72 0.02
C PHE A 222 18.67 -12.61 -1.22
N ALA A 223 18.96 -12.11 -2.43
CA ALA A 223 18.71 -12.87 -3.68
C ALA A 223 19.39 -14.26 -3.73
N GLY A 224 20.48 -14.46 -2.98
CA GLY A 224 21.17 -15.75 -2.86
C GLY A 224 20.67 -16.65 -1.73
N ASP A 225 19.86 -16.14 -0.80
CA ASP A 225 19.39 -16.89 0.37
C ASP A 225 17.98 -17.45 0.14
N LYS A 226 17.89 -18.76 -0.08
CA LYS A 226 16.63 -19.47 -0.32
C LYS A 226 15.70 -19.52 0.89
N ARG A 227 16.16 -19.12 2.08
CA ARG A 227 15.30 -19.00 3.27
C ARG A 227 14.36 -17.80 3.15
N LEU A 228 14.74 -16.77 2.38
CA LEU A 228 13.94 -15.55 2.22
C LEU A 228 13.31 -15.48 0.83
N THR A 229 12.06 -15.03 0.79
CA THR A 229 11.31 -14.76 -0.44
C THR A 229 10.61 -13.43 -0.30
N PHE A 230 10.36 -12.73 -1.40
CA PHE A 230 9.85 -11.37 -1.41
C PHE A 230 8.65 -11.24 -2.35
N ASP A 231 7.66 -10.46 -1.94
CA ASP A 231 6.58 -9.94 -2.78
C ASP A 231 6.51 -8.41 -2.58
N VAL A 232 7.08 -7.68 -3.54
CA VAL A 232 7.24 -6.21 -3.48
C VAL A 232 6.66 -5.64 -4.77
N PRO A 233 5.33 -5.60 -4.90
CA PRO A 233 4.68 -5.17 -6.13
C PRO A 233 4.78 -3.66 -6.33
N GLU A 234 4.41 -3.21 -7.52
CA GLU A 234 4.27 -1.77 -7.80
C GLU A 234 2.85 -1.25 -7.52
N SER A 235 1.90 -2.15 -7.23
CA SER A 235 0.55 -1.82 -6.77
C SER A 235 0.57 -1.25 -5.35
N SER A 236 -0.54 -0.62 -4.95
CA SER A 236 -0.77 -0.17 -3.57
C SER A 236 -0.86 -1.31 -2.58
N ASP A 237 -1.26 -2.49 -3.06
CA ASP A 237 -1.65 -3.62 -2.24
C ASP A 237 -0.92 -4.88 -2.68
N VAL A 238 -0.75 -5.83 -1.76
CA VAL A 238 -0.18 -7.15 -2.01
C VAL A 238 -1.05 -8.23 -1.35
N LEU A 239 -1.33 -9.31 -2.10
CA LEU A 239 -2.17 -10.41 -1.61
C LEU A 239 -1.31 -11.61 -1.21
N VAL A 240 -1.14 -11.81 0.09
CA VAL A 240 -0.39 -12.93 0.66
C VAL A 240 -1.35 -14.07 0.97
N ARG A 241 -1.13 -15.24 0.36
CA ARG A 241 -1.92 -16.44 0.66
C ARG A 241 -1.18 -17.31 1.67
N VAL A 242 -1.84 -17.68 2.76
CA VAL A 242 -1.30 -18.55 3.80
C VAL A 242 -2.32 -19.66 4.03
N TYR A 243 -1.94 -20.90 3.72
CA TYR A 243 -2.82 -22.06 3.61
C TYR A 243 -4.00 -21.79 2.66
N ASP A 244 -5.24 -21.91 3.15
CA ASP A 244 -6.49 -21.64 2.44
C ASP A 244 -6.99 -20.20 2.61
N SER A 245 -6.27 -19.38 3.38
CA SER A 245 -6.61 -17.99 3.67
C SER A 245 -5.83 -17.01 2.80
N ALA A 246 -6.49 -15.90 2.42
CA ALA A 246 -5.88 -14.82 1.66
C ALA A 246 -5.89 -13.54 2.48
N HIS A 247 -4.73 -12.91 2.62
CA HIS A 247 -4.49 -11.70 3.40
C HIS A 247 -4.09 -10.58 2.45
N LEU A 248 -4.93 -9.55 2.33
CA LEU A 248 -4.61 -8.36 1.56
C LEU A 248 -3.89 -7.36 2.47
N LEU A 249 -2.65 -7.07 2.17
CA LEU A 249 -1.90 -5.99 2.82
C LEU A 249 -2.10 -4.71 1.99
N THR A 250 -2.64 -3.70 2.63
CA THR A 250 -2.78 -2.33 2.15
C THR A 250 -2.29 -1.40 3.24
N HIS A 251 -1.65 -0.29 2.87
CA HIS A 251 -1.19 0.69 3.87
C HIS A 251 -2.37 1.45 4.50
N GLY A 252 -3.39 1.82 3.71
CA GLY A 252 -4.63 2.39 4.23
C GLY A 252 -4.79 3.91 4.10
N ASP A 253 -3.80 4.64 3.60
CA ASP A 253 -3.86 6.10 3.35
C ASP A 253 -4.91 6.53 2.29
N GLN A 254 -5.49 5.58 1.57
CA GLN A 254 -6.55 5.80 0.59
C GLN A 254 -7.96 5.73 1.21
N ALA A 255 -8.08 5.19 2.43
CA ALA A 255 -9.36 5.09 3.11
C ALA A 255 -9.78 6.47 3.65
N HIS A 256 -10.91 6.96 3.20
CA HIS A 256 -11.53 8.16 3.76
C HIS A 256 -12.55 7.71 4.82
N GLY A 257 -12.26 7.94 6.11
CA GLY A 257 -13.22 7.69 7.18
C GLY A 257 -14.32 8.76 7.22
N GLY A 258 -15.54 8.37 7.59
CA GLY A 258 -16.63 9.31 7.97
C GLY A 258 -17.95 9.13 7.21
N GLY A 259 -18.73 8.12 7.57
CA GLY A 259 -20.12 7.93 7.16
C GLY A 259 -20.97 7.20 8.20
N GLY A 260 -20.55 7.28 9.47
CA GLY A 260 -21.22 6.67 10.61
C GLY A 260 -21.30 7.65 11.77
#